data_AF-A0AAD9PXP1-F1
#
_entry.id   AF-A0AAD9PXP1-F1
#
_cell.length_a   1.000
_cell.length_b   1.000
_cell.length_c   1.000
_cell.angle_alpha   90.00
_cell.angle_beta   90.00
_cell.angle_gamma   90.00
#
_symmetry.space_group_name_H-M   'P 1'
#
loop_
_entity.id
_entity.type
_entity.pdbx_description
1 polymer ?
#
loop_
_entity_poly.entity_id
_entity_poly.type
_entity_poly.pdbx_seq_one_letter_code
_entity_poly.pdbx_strand_id
1 'polypeptide(L)'
;MADKSNDGSHQPRKSKKERVWTNAEMKYLALELAEEKKQLVVRLETLALKKSSNNQVFEEISKDFEKLLLSDEFKEENERANLLDLLSRKSVQETRPL
;
A
#
# COMPACT_ATOMS: atom_id res chain seq x y z
N MET A 1 -24.63 -48.97 9.08
CA MET A 1 -23.30 -48.52 8.62
C MET A 1 -23.49 -47.33 7.68
N ALA A 2 -23.15 -46.13 8.14
CA ALA A 2 -22.70 -44.99 7.35
C ALA A 2 -22.32 -43.89 8.37
N ASP A 3 -21.02 -43.84 8.63
CA ASP A 3 -20.32 -42.86 9.45
C ASP A 3 -20.52 -41.45 8.86
N LYS A 4 -20.85 -40.46 9.70
CA LYS A 4 -20.80 -39.04 9.35
C LYS A 4 -20.09 -38.28 10.46
N SER A 5 -18.83 -38.64 10.64
CA SER A 5 -17.82 -37.72 11.14
C SER A 5 -17.46 -36.75 10.00
N ASN A 6 -17.87 -35.48 10.07
CA ASN A 6 -17.04 -34.43 9.49
C ASN A 6 -17.21 -33.12 10.25
N ASP A 7 -16.09 -32.79 10.90
CA ASP A 7 -15.73 -31.54 11.52
C ASP A 7 -16.06 -30.33 10.62
N GLY A 8 -16.69 -29.35 11.25
CA GLY A 8 -17.04 -28.08 10.66
C GLY A 8 -17.00 -27.00 11.72
N SER A 9 -15.94 -26.95 12.52
CA SER A 9 -15.56 -25.76 13.28
C SER A 9 -15.59 -24.54 12.35
N HIS A 10 -16.73 -23.86 12.29
CA HIS A 10 -16.89 -22.54 11.71
C HIS A 10 -16.24 -21.53 12.66
N GLN A 11 -14.91 -21.57 12.74
CA GLN A 11 -14.14 -20.44 13.20
C GLN A 11 -14.40 -19.31 12.20
N PRO A 12 -14.98 -18.17 12.61
CA PRO A 12 -15.06 -17.01 11.74
C PRO A 12 -13.62 -16.65 11.36
N ARG A 13 -13.29 -16.78 10.06
CA ARG A 13 -12.02 -16.29 9.54
C ARG A 13 -12.00 -14.80 9.86
N LYS A 14 -11.21 -14.40 10.86
CA LYS A 14 -10.94 -12.99 11.15
C LYS A 14 -10.51 -12.39 9.81
N SER A 15 -11.34 -11.53 9.23
CA SER A 15 -10.97 -10.81 8.01
C SER A 15 -9.65 -10.12 8.32
N LYS A 16 -8.60 -10.45 7.55
CA LYS A 16 -7.31 -9.77 7.68
C LYS A 16 -7.62 -8.30 7.44
N LYS A 17 -7.44 -7.47 8.47
CA LYS A 17 -7.58 -6.02 8.33
C LYS A 17 -6.66 -5.61 7.18
N GLU A 18 -7.21 -4.92 6.18
CA GLU A 18 -6.42 -4.38 5.09
C GLU A 18 -5.32 -3.50 5.67
N ARG A 19 -4.10 -3.70 5.19
CA ARG A 19 -2.94 -2.93 5.62
C ARG A 19 -3.13 -1.48 5.15
N VAL A 20 -3.01 -0.54 6.07
CA VAL A 20 -2.95 0.88 5.73
C VAL A 20 -1.57 1.23 5.18
N TRP A 21 -1.53 2.02 4.12
CA TRP A 21 -0.29 2.48 3.49
C TRP A 21 0.38 3.56 4.34
N THR A 22 1.71 3.60 4.35
CA THR A 22 2.46 4.67 5.03
C THR A 22 2.45 5.95 4.19
N ASN A 23 2.69 7.10 4.83
CA ASN A 23 2.84 8.36 4.11
C ASN A 23 4.00 8.32 3.11
N ALA A 24 5.07 7.59 3.42
CA ALA A 24 6.19 7.39 2.50
C ALA A 24 5.74 6.57 1.26
N GLU A 25 5.00 5.48 1.45
CA GLU A 25 4.45 4.69 0.33
C GLU A 25 3.55 5.55 -0.57
N MET A 26 2.65 6.35 0.03
CA MET A 26 1.78 7.26 -0.72
C MET A 26 2.56 8.34 -1.48
N LYS A 27 3.61 8.90 -0.87
CA LYS A 27 4.50 9.89 -1.50
C LYS A 27 5.20 9.30 -2.72
N TYR A 28 5.80 8.12 -2.59
CA TYR A 28 6.51 7.48 -3.70
C TYR A 28 5.56 7.04 -4.81
N LEU A 29 4.35 6.58 -4.48
CA LEU A 29 3.34 6.32 -5.50
C LEU A 29 2.99 7.59 -6.29
N ALA A 30 2.81 8.73 -5.60
CA ALA A 30 2.52 9.99 -6.26
C ALA A 30 3.67 10.44 -7.19
N LEU A 31 4.93 10.24 -6.78
CA LEU A 31 6.11 10.53 -7.62
C LEU A 31 6.14 9.65 -8.87
N GLU A 32 5.89 8.35 -8.71
CA GLU A 32 5.84 7.39 -9.81
C GLU A 32 4.73 7.75 -10.82
N LEU A 33 3.54 8.13 -10.33
CA LEU A 33 2.43 8.58 -11.17
C LEU A 33 2.68 9.93 -11.86
N ALA A 34 3.48 10.80 -11.24
CA ALA A 34 3.83 12.12 -11.77
C ALA A 34 5.02 12.10 -12.75
N GLU A 35 5.69 10.96 -12.94
CA GLU A 35 6.82 10.84 -13.87
C GLU A 35 6.38 11.12 -15.31
N GLU A 36 6.70 12.33 -15.79
CA GLU A 36 6.28 12.85 -17.08
C GLU A 36 6.72 11.98 -18.24
N LYS A 37 7.88 11.31 -18.15
CA LYS A 37 8.38 10.44 -19.21
C LYS A 37 7.51 9.21 -19.43
N LYS A 38 6.83 8.73 -18.38
CA LYS A 38 5.97 7.54 -18.46
C LYS A 38 4.57 7.87 -18.96
N GLN A 39 4.17 9.14 -18.90
CA GLN A 39 2.86 9.66 -19.36
C GLN A 39 1.68 8.80 -18.88
N LEU A 40 1.77 8.26 -17.65
CA LEU A 40 0.84 7.25 -17.15
C LEU A 40 -0.60 7.75 -17.14
N VAL A 41 -0.82 9.00 -16.76
CA VAL A 41 -2.14 9.65 -16.78
C VAL A 41 -2.74 9.66 -18.19
N VAL A 42 -1.97 10.13 -19.19
CA VAL A 42 -2.41 10.18 -20.59
C VAL A 42 -2.72 8.77 -21.12
N ARG A 43 -1.89 7.78 -20.76
CA ARG A 43 -2.10 6.38 -21.15
C ARG A 43 -3.38 5.81 -20.54
N LEU A 44 -3.62 6.06 -19.25
CA LEU A 44 -4.84 5.63 -18.54
C LEU A 44 -6.09 6.30 -19.12
N GLU A 45 -6.03 7.58 -19.45
CA GLU A 45 -7.12 8.32 -20.10
C GLU A 45 -7.42 7.77 -21.50
N THR A 46 -6.38 7.52 -22.29
CA THR A 46 -6.51 7.00 -23.67
C THR A 46 -7.12 5.60 -23.69
N LEU A 47 -6.74 4.75 -22.74
CA LEU A 47 -7.19 3.36 -22.66
C LEU A 47 -8.51 3.19 -21.90
N ALA A 48 -9.09 4.27 -21.35
CA ALA A 48 -10.29 4.24 -20.52
C ALA A 48 -11.56 3.72 -21.22
N LEU A 49 -11.55 3.60 -22.56
CA LEU A 49 -12.68 3.08 -23.34
C LEU A 49 -13.09 1.65 -22.96
N LYS A 50 -12.16 0.84 -22.43
CA LYS A 50 -12.45 -0.49 -21.86
C LYS A 50 -11.69 -0.66 -20.54
N LYS A 51 -12.39 -0.98 -19.45
CA LYS A 51 -11.77 -1.13 -18.11
C LYS A 51 -10.56 -2.07 -18.09
N SER A 52 -10.62 -3.17 -18.83
CA SER A 52 -9.52 -4.16 -18.92
C SER A 52 -8.28 -3.64 -19.64
N SER A 53 -8.40 -2.58 -20.44
CA SER A 53 -7.27 -2.02 -21.20
C SER A 53 -6.28 -1.29 -20.29
N ASN A 54 -6.72 -0.82 -19.11
CA ASN A 54 -5.83 -0.19 -18.13
C ASN A 54 -5.01 -1.21 -17.32
N ASN A 55 -5.37 -2.50 -17.36
CA ASN A 55 -4.68 -3.53 -16.57
C ASN A 55 -3.18 -3.54 -16.86
N GLN A 56 -2.78 -3.41 -18.13
CA GLN A 56 -1.37 -3.36 -18.49
C GLN A 56 -0.66 -2.16 -17.83
N VAL A 57 -1.30 -0.99 -17.80
CA VAL A 57 -0.72 0.20 -17.19
C VAL A 57 -0.62 0.04 -15.67
N PHE A 58 -1.62 -0.59 -15.02
CA PHE A 58 -1.57 -0.89 -13.59
C PHE A 58 -0.48 -1.92 -13.23
N GLU A 59 -0.24 -2.91 -14.07
CA GLU A 59 0.86 -3.88 -13.90
C GLU A 59 2.23 -3.22 -14.03
N GLU A 60 2.37 -2.27 -14.96
CA GLU A 60 3.59 -1.48 -15.11
C GLU A 60 3.84 -0.59 -13.87
N ILE A 61 2.81 0.12 -13.40
CA ILE A 61 2.88 0.93 -12.17
C ILE A 61 3.26 0.06 -10.98
N SER A 62 2.61 -1.10 -10.81
CA SER A 62 2.88 -2.02 -9.70
C SER A 62 4.34 -2.46 -9.69
N LYS A 63 4.88 -2.88 -10.85
CA LYS A 63 6.27 -3.34 -10.96
C LYS A 63 7.29 -2.25 -10.65
N ASP A 64 7.07 -1.04 -11.15
CA ASP A 64 8.02 0.05 -10.94
C ASP A 64 7.93 0.59 -9.52
N PHE A 65 6.72 0.67 -8.95
CA PHE A 65 6.52 1.02 -7.56
C PHE A 65 7.15 -0.02 -6.62
N GLU A 66 7.01 -1.32 -6.87
CA GLU A 66 7.67 -2.36 -6.08
C GLU A 66 9.19 -2.23 -6.09
N LYS A 67 9.80 -1.89 -7.23
CA LYS A 67 11.25 -1.63 -7.30
C LYS A 67 11.64 -0.42 -6.44
N LEU A 68 10.84 0.64 -6.45
CA LEU A 68 11.07 1.82 -5.61
C LEU A 68 10.98 1.46 -4.13
N LEU A 69 10.01 0.66 -3.72
CA LEU A 69 9.87 0.21 -2.32
C LEU A 69 11.03 -0.68 -1.85
N LEU A 70 11.72 -1.35 -2.78
CA LEU A 70 12.91 -2.16 -2.48
C LEU A 70 14.20 -1.33 -2.44
N SER A 71 14.17 -0.08 -2.89
CA SER A 71 15.34 0.81 -2.88
C SER A 71 15.74 1.19 -1.46
N ASP A 72 17.05 1.38 -1.25
CA ASP A 72 17.56 1.75 0.07
C ASP A 72 17.16 3.18 0.46
N GLU A 73 17.04 4.08 -0.52
CA GLU A 73 16.52 5.44 -0.33
C GLU A 73 15.10 5.42 0.29
N PHE A 74 14.21 4.59 -0.27
CA PHE A 74 12.87 4.46 0.29
C PHE A 74 12.88 3.88 1.70
N LYS A 75 13.67 2.82 1.96
CA LYS A 75 13.73 2.18 3.28
C LYS A 75 14.18 3.17 4.34
N GLU A 76 15.25 3.92 4.07
CA GLU A 76 15.77 4.93 4.99
C GLU A 76 14.74 6.04 5.25
N GLU A 77 14.06 6.55 4.21
CA GLU A 77 13.04 7.60 4.40
C GLU A 77 11.84 7.07 5.19
N ASN A 78 11.38 5.84 4.91
CA ASN A 78 10.25 5.23 5.60
C ASN A 78 10.57 4.95 7.07
N GLU A 79 11.77 4.47 7.38
CA GLU A 79 12.25 4.29 8.76
C GLU A 79 12.31 5.63 9.50
N ARG A 80 12.91 6.65 8.88
CA ARG A 80 12.99 8.01 9.45
C ARG A 80 11.60 8.59 9.73
N ALA A 81 10.66 8.42 8.80
CA ALA A 81 9.27 8.88 8.96
C ALA A 81 8.58 8.17 10.13
N ASN A 82 8.78 6.86 10.26
CA ASN A 82 8.22 6.07 11.37
C ASN A 82 8.80 6.51 12.73
N LEU A 83 10.10 6.79 12.80
CA LEU A 83 10.74 7.29 14.02
C LEU A 83 10.20 8.66 14.42
N LEU A 84 10.02 9.57 13.45
CA LEU A 84 9.49 10.91 13.71
C LEU A 84 8.04 10.86 14.22
N ASP A 85 7.19 10.02 13.62
CA ASP A 85 5.81 9.80 14.07
C ASP A 85 5.77 9.23 15.50
N LEU A 86 6.65 8.28 15.83
CA LEU A 86 6.74 7.74 17.19
C LEU A 86 7.16 8.81 18.21
N LEU A 87 8.14 9.65 17.87
CA LEU A 87 8.58 10.75 18.73
C LEU A 87 7.48 11.79 18.94
N SER A 88 6.75 12.15 17.88
CA SER A 88 5.63 13.07 17.95
C SER A 88 4.51 12.55 18.86
N ARG A 89 4.19 11.24 18.77
CA ARG A 89 3.19 10.64 19.67
C ARG A 89 3.62 10.63 21.12
N LYS A 90 4.91 10.40 21.41
CA LYS A 90 5.45 10.43 22.77
C LYS A 90 5.39 11.83 23.38
N SER A 91 5.78 12.86 22.65
CA SER A 91 5.71 14.25 23.15
C SER A 91 4.28 14.72 23.42
N VAL A 92 3.29 14.23 22.66
CA VAL A 92 1.87 14.51 22.90
C VAL A 92 1.34 13.84 24.17
N GLN A 93 1.89 12.69 24.58
CA GLN A 93 1.49 12.02 25.82
C GLN A 93 2.09 12.69 27.06
N GLU A 94 3.32 13.19 26.99
CA GLU A 94 3.95 13.92 28.11
C GLU A 94 3.30 15.29 28.37
N THR A 95 2.63 15.89 27.38
CA THR A 95 2.08 17.25 27.46
C THR A 95 0.59 17.31 27.83
N ARG A 96 -0.09 16.18 28.07
CA ARG A 96 -1.47 16.17 28.57
C ARG A 96 -1.50 16.15 30.10
N PRO A 97 -2.04 17.18 30.78
CA PRO A 97 -2.25 17.12 32.22
C PRO A 97 -3.39 16.14 32.55
N LEU A 98 -3.26 15.49 33.71
CA LEU A 98 -4.22 14.54 34.30
C LEU A 98 -5.59 15.17 34.58
#